data_AF-A0A6G3MHI3-F1
#
_entry.id   AF-A0A6G3MHI3-F1
#
_cell.length_a   1.000
_cell.length_b   1.000
_cell.length_c   1.000
_cell.angle_alpha   90.00
_cell.angle_beta   90.00
_cell.angle_gamma   90.00
#
_symmetry.space_group_name_H-M   'P 1'
#
loop_
_entity.id
_entity.type
_entity.pdbx_description
1 polymer ?
#
loop_
_entity_poly.entity_id
_entity_poly.type
_entity_poly.pdbx_seq_one_letter_code
_entity_poly.pdbx_strand_id
1 'polypeptide(L)'
;EDDKLSSTFLNMVFNLNLLFDHKDSSILISYLICESIKLAVHKRLPNLIQVISSIKNCTKQELLLNHSRYIFPEIFIKCDDKQKIDCINFIEDQISVSITNILKSELQPIVHHCFLYLHDFETNILTGILGMLDSDPFSVKYTYKKGQLSNFFQTRLLGILAFFSITLVSGDLSYKKFVIKSLGKLIEHASRPSIDRLRLKILALLKFATEICVKHNLVEHILISWSTFIENISEKFLGSLMSQIIFSVLPLISYNQELVFSVLDKILIENARITHSHLREVHLFCFTPSFKNLYEIFAKFWTKNIINTNLDTF
;
A
#
# COMPACT_ATOMS: atom_id res chain seq x y z
N GLU A 1 24.00 10.40 -25.95
CA GLU A 1 23.35 9.18 -25.40
C GLU A 1 21.84 9.17 -25.65
N ASP A 2 21.15 10.30 -25.47
CA ASP A 2 19.70 10.44 -25.69
C ASP A 2 19.25 9.99 -27.10
N ASP A 3 19.92 10.44 -28.16
CA ASP A 3 19.56 10.08 -29.55
C ASP A 3 19.73 8.58 -29.85
N LYS A 4 20.72 7.95 -29.21
CA LYS A 4 20.94 6.50 -29.34
C LYS A 4 19.83 5.72 -28.65
N LEU A 5 19.40 6.16 -27.46
CA LEU A 5 18.29 5.54 -26.74
C LEU A 5 16.96 5.73 -27.48
N SER A 6 16.73 6.93 -27.99
CA SER A 6 15.56 7.29 -28.79
C SER A 6 15.44 6.44 -30.06
N SER A 7 16.53 6.26 -30.80
CA SER A 7 16.56 5.39 -31.98
C SER A 7 16.39 3.91 -31.64
N THR A 8 16.99 3.42 -30.55
CA THR A 8 16.75 2.03 -30.09
C THR A 8 15.31 1.79 -29.67
N PHE A 9 14.67 2.75 -29.01
CA PHE A 9 13.26 2.65 -28.61
C PHE A 9 12.35 2.57 -29.83
N LEU A 10 12.56 3.42 -30.84
CA LEU A 10 11.82 3.38 -32.10
C LEU A 10 11.96 2.02 -32.81
N ASN A 11 13.17 1.49 -32.88
CA ASN A 11 13.42 0.18 -33.47
C ASN A 11 12.71 -0.94 -32.69
N MET A 12 12.68 -0.89 -31.36
CA MET A 12 11.93 -1.85 -30.55
C MET A 12 10.42 -1.78 -30.81
N VAL A 13 9.84 -0.58 -30.82
CA VAL A 13 8.40 -0.39 -31.09
C VAL A 13 8.03 -0.91 -32.48
N PHE A 14 8.87 -0.63 -33.48
CA PHE A 14 8.68 -1.14 -34.84
C PHE A 14 8.75 -2.67 -34.91
N ASN A 15 9.77 -3.27 -34.28
CA ASN A 15 9.92 -4.72 -34.25
C ASN A 15 8.76 -5.42 -33.53
N LEU A 16 8.22 -4.83 -32.45
CA LEU A 16 7.08 -5.40 -31.74
C LEU A 16 5.80 -5.37 -32.56
N ASN A 17 5.58 -4.32 -33.35
CA ASN A 17 4.45 -4.27 -34.29
C ASN A 17 4.60 -5.26 -35.45
N LEU A 18 5.82 -5.68 -35.78
CA LEU A 18 6.07 -6.71 -36.79
C LEU A 18 5.89 -8.13 -36.24
N LEU A 19 6.25 -8.35 -34.97
CA LEU A 19 6.31 -9.68 -34.36
C LEU A 19 5.01 -10.12 -33.68
N PHE A 20 4.16 -9.18 -33.25
CA PHE A 20 2.95 -9.47 -32.49
C PHE A 20 1.70 -8.94 -33.20
N ASP A 21 0.57 -9.62 -32.96
CA ASP A 21 -0.74 -9.12 -33.34
C ASP A 21 -1.00 -7.74 -32.72
N HIS A 22 -1.79 -6.91 -33.41
CA HIS A 22 -2.03 -5.51 -33.01
C HIS A 22 -2.51 -5.33 -31.55
N LYS A 23 -3.25 -6.29 -30.99
CA LYS A 23 -3.69 -6.22 -29.60
C LYS A 23 -2.54 -6.43 -28.62
N ASP A 24 -1.73 -7.46 -28.82
CA ASP A 24 -0.62 -7.79 -27.95
C ASP A 24 0.51 -6.77 -28.07
N SER A 25 0.78 -6.29 -29.29
CA SER A 25 1.73 -5.21 -29.51
C SER A 25 1.30 -3.93 -28.78
N SER A 26 0.02 -3.58 -28.78
CA SER A 26 -0.48 -2.38 -28.11
C SER A 26 -0.31 -2.41 -26.58
N ILE A 27 -0.47 -3.58 -25.96
CA ILE A 27 -0.28 -3.77 -24.51
C ILE A 27 1.21 -3.65 -24.16
N LEU A 28 2.07 -4.36 -24.90
CA LEU A 28 3.53 -4.32 -24.71
C LEU A 28 4.09 -2.92 -24.93
N ILE A 29 3.66 -2.24 -25.99
CA ILE A 29 4.06 -0.86 -26.27
C ILE A 29 3.63 0.07 -25.14
N SER A 30 2.43 -0.11 -24.59
CA SER A 30 1.96 0.72 -23.47
C SER A 30 2.80 0.51 -22.21
N TYR A 31 3.21 -0.72 -21.91
CA TYR A 31 4.13 -1.02 -20.81
C TYR A 31 5.51 -0.40 -21.05
N LEU A 32 6.07 -0.58 -22.25
CA LEU A 32 7.36 -0.02 -22.63
C LEU A 32 7.37 1.51 -22.59
N ILE A 33 6.29 2.15 -23.02
CA ILE A 33 6.14 3.60 -22.93
C ILE A 33 6.17 4.04 -21.47
N CYS A 34 5.46 3.35 -20.58
CA CYS A 34 5.48 3.67 -19.15
C CYS A 34 6.91 3.60 -18.56
N GLU A 35 7.64 2.52 -18.82
CA GLU A 35 9.03 2.37 -18.35
C GLU A 35 10.00 3.36 -19.01
N SER A 36 9.82 3.64 -20.31
CA SER A 36 10.68 4.57 -21.04
C SER A 36 10.48 6.01 -20.58
N ILE A 37 9.26 6.40 -20.21
CA ILE A 37 8.98 7.73 -19.63
C ILE A 37 9.66 7.87 -18.27
N LYS A 38 9.58 6.85 -17.40
CA LYS A 38 10.28 6.85 -16.10
C LYS A 38 11.79 7.05 -16.29
N LEU A 39 12.38 6.29 -17.22
CA LEU A 39 13.80 6.42 -17.56
C LEU A 39 14.14 7.78 -18.17
N ALA A 40 13.28 8.31 -19.03
CA ALA A 40 13.48 9.61 -19.66
C ALA A 40 13.52 10.73 -18.63
N VAL A 41 12.63 10.72 -17.64
CA VAL A 41 12.62 11.70 -16.56
C VAL A 41 13.83 11.52 -15.65
N HIS A 42 14.13 10.30 -15.24
CA HIS A 42 15.27 10.02 -14.36
C HIS A 42 16.61 10.43 -14.98
N LYS A 43 16.80 10.20 -16.29
CA LYS A 43 18.03 10.55 -17.02
C LYS A 43 17.97 11.92 -17.71
N ARG A 44 16.84 12.65 -17.60
CA ARG A 44 16.62 13.99 -18.19
C ARG A 44 16.84 14.00 -19.71
N LEU A 45 16.12 13.11 -20.39
CA LEU A 45 16.23 12.83 -21.82
C LEU A 45 15.05 13.47 -22.59
N PRO A 46 15.14 14.74 -23.04
CA PRO A 46 14.05 15.44 -23.70
C PRO A 46 13.71 14.85 -25.09
N ASN A 47 14.69 14.29 -25.81
CA ASN A 47 14.44 13.75 -27.15
C ASN A 47 13.60 12.47 -27.07
N LEU A 48 13.85 11.63 -26.07
CA LEU A 48 13.04 10.44 -25.82
C LEU A 48 11.58 10.79 -25.51
N ILE A 49 11.32 11.84 -24.71
CA ILE A 49 9.95 12.32 -24.44
C ILE A 49 9.29 12.79 -25.74
N GLN A 50 10.02 13.51 -26.58
CA GLN A 50 9.50 13.97 -27.87
C GLN A 50 9.13 12.81 -28.79
N VAL A 51 9.98 11.78 -28.88
CA VAL A 51 9.72 10.56 -29.66
C VAL A 51 8.51 9.80 -29.12
N ILE A 52 8.38 9.65 -27.81
CA ILE A 52 7.21 8.98 -27.22
C ILE A 52 5.93 9.77 -27.46
N SER A 53 6.00 11.10 -27.38
CA SER A 53 4.85 11.98 -27.62
C SER A 53 4.35 11.88 -29.07
N SER A 54 5.26 11.76 -30.05
CA SER A 54 4.88 11.55 -31.46
C SER A 54 4.28 10.17 -31.69
N ILE A 55 4.79 9.12 -31.05
CA ILE A 55 4.20 7.77 -31.14
C ILE A 55 2.79 7.72 -30.56
N LYS A 56 2.54 8.43 -29.45
CA LYS A 56 1.20 8.49 -28.81
C LYS A 56 0.27 9.54 -29.42
N ASN A 57 0.73 10.34 -30.38
CA ASN A 57 -0.02 11.47 -30.94
C ASN A 57 -0.58 12.41 -29.87
N CYS A 58 0.23 12.75 -28.86
CA CYS A 58 -0.16 13.67 -27.79
C CYS A 58 0.93 14.72 -27.53
N THR A 59 0.60 15.79 -26.84
CA THR A 59 1.60 16.79 -26.45
C THR A 59 2.53 16.26 -25.34
N LYS A 60 3.72 16.86 -25.18
CA LYS A 60 4.65 16.52 -24.08
C LYS A 60 3.99 16.71 -22.71
N GLN A 61 3.20 17.77 -22.58
CA GLN A 61 2.41 18.07 -21.39
C GLN A 61 1.41 16.97 -21.08
N GLU A 62 0.55 16.62 -22.03
CA GLU A 62 -0.43 15.54 -21.84
C GLU A 62 0.24 14.21 -21.53
N LEU A 63 1.35 13.90 -22.20
CA LEU A 63 2.09 12.66 -21.97
C LEU A 63 2.56 12.58 -20.51
N LEU A 64 3.22 13.61 -20.00
CA LEU A 64 3.76 13.61 -18.64
C LEU A 64 2.67 13.69 -17.58
N LEU A 65 1.60 14.45 -17.80
CA LEU A 65 0.45 14.50 -16.89
C LEU A 65 -0.24 13.14 -16.77
N ASN A 66 -0.50 12.46 -17.89
CA ASN A 66 -1.15 11.15 -17.92
C ASN A 66 -0.32 10.05 -17.23
N HIS A 67 1.00 10.21 -17.17
CA HIS A 67 1.92 9.24 -16.55
C HIS A 67 2.48 9.70 -15.20
N SER A 68 2.05 10.87 -14.69
CA SER A 68 2.51 11.45 -13.42
C SER A 68 2.44 10.46 -12.26
N ARG A 69 1.34 9.69 -12.17
CA ARG A 69 1.13 8.64 -11.17
C ARG A 69 2.21 7.54 -11.14
N TYR A 70 2.96 7.35 -12.23
CA TYR A 70 4.07 6.39 -12.29
C TYR A 70 5.44 7.06 -12.16
N ILE A 71 5.56 8.32 -12.59
CA ILE A 71 6.80 9.09 -12.57
C ILE A 71 7.18 9.48 -11.14
N PHE A 72 6.24 10.06 -10.38
CA PHE A 72 6.54 10.57 -9.04
C PHE A 72 6.96 9.48 -8.03
N PRO A 73 6.28 8.33 -7.95
CA PRO A 73 6.75 7.24 -7.09
C PRO A 73 8.18 6.81 -7.45
N GLU A 74 8.50 6.73 -8.75
CA GLU A 74 9.83 6.35 -9.22
C GLU A 74 10.90 7.35 -8.76
N ILE A 75 10.60 8.65 -8.88
CA ILE A 75 11.49 9.73 -8.40
C ILE A 75 11.74 9.59 -6.89
N PHE A 76 10.70 9.30 -6.09
CA PHE A 76 10.88 9.15 -4.65
C PHE A 76 11.69 7.92 -4.26
N ILE A 77 11.54 6.82 -5.01
CA ILE A 77 12.18 5.54 -4.74
C ILE A 77 13.65 5.55 -5.17
N LYS A 78 13.96 6.04 -6.37
CA LYS A 78 15.29 5.87 -6.98
C LYS A 78 16.23 7.07 -6.86
N CYS A 79 15.69 8.28 -6.71
CA CYS A 79 16.51 9.49 -6.74
C CYS A 79 16.94 9.95 -5.35
N ASP A 80 18.15 10.49 -5.26
CA ASP A 80 18.61 11.27 -4.11
C ASP A 80 17.98 12.67 -4.08
N ASP A 81 18.04 13.38 -2.95
CA ASP A 81 17.41 14.71 -2.78
C ASP A 81 17.76 15.71 -3.90
N LYS A 82 19.05 15.76 -4.31
CA LYS A 82 19.47 16.62 -5.44
C LYS A 82 18.86 16.17 -6.76
N GLN A 83 18.89 14.87 -7.03
CA GLN A 83 18.35 14.30 -8.25
C GLN A 83 16.84 14.50 -8.35
N LYS A 84 16.11 14.45 -7.23
CA LYS A 84 14.67 14.74 -7.18
C LYS A 84 14.39 16.16 -7.68
N ILE A 85 15.08 17.16 -7.13
CA ILE A 85 14.92 18.57 -7.53
C ILE A 85 15.20 18.72 -9.02
N ASP A 86 16.32 18.19 -9.51
CA ASP A 86 16.64 18.27 -10.94
C ASP A 86 15.58 17.57 -11.83
N CYS A 87 15.01 16.44 -11.38
CA CYS A 87 13.96 15.75 -12.13
C CYS A 87 12.66 16.56 -12.15
N ILE A 88 12.34 17.24 -11.04
CA ILE A 88 11.18 18.12 -10.93
C ILE A 88 11.36 19.34 -11.84
N ASN A 89 12.51 20.01 -11.78
CA ASN A 89 12.85 21.13 -12.66
C ASN A 89 12.77 20.70 -14.13
N PHE A 90 13.27 19.51 -14.46
CA PHE A 90 13.16 18.96 -15.81
C PHE A 90 11.69 18.75 -16.25
N ILE A 91 10.82 18.26 -15.35
CA ILE A 91 9.39 18.12 -15.65
C ILE A 91 8.75 19.50 -15.89
N GLU A 92 9.05 20.48 -15.05
CA GLU A 92 8.55 21.86 -15.22
C GLU A 92 9.01 22.47 -16.55
N ASP A 93 10.28 22.27 -16.93
CA ASP A 93 10.83 22.74 -18.20
C ASP A 93 10.10 22.10 -19.41
N GLN A 94 9.81 20.79 -19.35
CA GLN A 94 9.13 20.09 -20.45
C GLN A 94 7.64 20.45 -20.57
N ILE A 95 6.99 20.82 -19.47
CA ILE A 95 5.55 21.11 -19.44
C ILE A 95 5.27 22.61 -19.52
N SER A 96 6.26 23.47 -19.20
CA SER A 96 6.09 24.93 -19.07
C SER A 96 4.98 25.32 -18.07
N VAL A 97 4.71 24.45 -17.10
CA VAL A 97 3.73 24.66 -16.01
C VAL A 97 4.43 24.31 -14.70
N SER A 98 4.15 25.08 -13.65
CA SER A 98 4.72 24.82 -12.34
C SER A 98 4.26 23.49 -11.75
N ILE A 99 5.16 22.86 -11.00
CA ILE A 99 4.97 21.61 -10.28
C ILE A 99 3.77 21.70 -9.34
N THR A 100 3.58 22.87 -8.71
CA THR A 100 2.46 23.13 -7.81
C THR A 100 1.11 22.95 -8.50
N ASN A 101 0.99 23.33 -9.77
CA ASN A 101 -0.26 23.16 -10.52
C ASN A 101 -0.48 21.69 -10.93
N ILE A 102 0.59 21.00 -11.34
CA ILE A 102 0.55 19.56 -11.63
C ILE A 102 0.12 18.78 -10.40
N LEU A 103 0.70 19.10 -9.25
CA LEU A 103 0.35 18.47 -7.99
C LEU A 103 -1.10 18.80 -7.62
N LYS A 104 -1.58 20.04 -7.76
CA LYS A 104 -2.99 20.37 -7.49
C LYS A 104 -3.98 19.53 -8.28
N SER A 105 -3.71 19.21 -9.55
CA SER A 105 -4.59 18.37 -10.37
C SER A 105 -4.40 16.87 -10.13
N GLU A 106 -3.16 16.39 -10.01
CA GLU A 106 -2.82 14.96 -10.03
C GLU A 106 -2.42 14.38 -8.66
N LEU A 107 -2.58 15.14 -7.56
CA LEU A 107 -2.13 14.72 -6.23
C LEU A 107 -2.69 13.34 -5.84
N GLN A 108 -3.98 13.11 -6.09
CA GLN A 108 -4.64 11.88 -5.64
C GLN A 108 -4.15 10.63 -6.38
N PRO A 109 -4.12 10.59 -7.73
CA PRO A 109 -3.52 9.49 -8.48
C PRO A 109 -2.07 9.19 -8.10
N ILE A 110 -1.24 10.23 -7.89
CA ILE A 110 0.16 10.09 -7.49
C ILE A 110 0.24 9.46 -6.10
N VAL A 111 -0.45 10.04 -5.12
CA VAL A 111 -0.49 9.55 -3.74
C VAL A 111 -0.90 8.08 -3.68
N HIS A 112 -1.96 7.69 -4.39
CA HIS A 112 -2.43 6.32 -4.43
C HIS A 112 -1.34 5.35 -4.91
N HIS A 113 -0.61 5.70 -5.98
CA HIS A 113 0.47 4.88 -6.49
C HIS A 113 1.70 4.87 -5.58
N CYS A 114 2.04 5.99 -4.94
CA CYS A 114 3.10 6.05 -3.93
C CYS A 114 2.85 5.06 -2.80
N PHE A 115 1.60 4.96 -2.32
CA PHE A 115 1.23 4.04 -1.23
C PHE A 115 1.37 2.55 -1.58
N LEU A 116 1.44 2.18 -2.86
CA LEU A 116 1.73 0.78 -3.25
C LEU A 116 3.13 0.36 -2.79
N TYR A 117 4.10 1.28 -2.83
CA TYR A 117 5.50 1.02 -2.51
C TYR A 117 5.86 1.34 -1.06
N LEU A 118 4.86 1.61 -0.21
CA LEU A 118 5.08 2.04 1.18
C LEU A 118 5.86 1.00 2.00
N HIS A 119 5.65 -0.30 1.75
CA HIS A 119 6.36 -1.36 2.48
C HIS A 119 7.87 -1.31 2.27
N ASP A 120 8.31 -1.20 1.01
CA ASP A 120 9.73 -1.30 0.65
C ASP A 120 10.47 0.04 0.82
N PHE A 121 9.76 1.17 0.65
CA PHE A 121 10.35 2.52 0.62
C PHE A 121 9.64 3.52 1.55
N GLU A 122 9.30 3.08 2.75
CA GLU A 122 8.48 3.81 3.73
C GLU A 122 8.93 5.27 3.92
N THR A 123 10.19 5.50 4.30
CA THR A 123 10.72 6.83 4.60
C THR A 123 10.70 7.74 3.37
N ASN A 124 11.07 7.21 2.21
CA ASN A 124 11.19 7.95 0.96
C ASN A 124 9.82 8.38 0.45
N ILE A 125 8.83 7.50 0.53
CA ILE A 125 7.46 7.78 0.12
C ILE A 125 6.81 8.81 1.05
N LEU A 126 6.94 8.64 2.38
CA LEU A 126 6.31 9.56 3.34
C LEU A 126 6.96 10.95 3.33
N THR A 127 8.29 11.03 3.16
CA THR A 127 9.00 12.31 2.96
C THR A 127 8.62 12.97 1.63
N GLY A 128 8.50 12.20 0.55
CA GLY A 128 8.02 12.70 -0.74
C GLY A 128 6.61 13.27 -0.67
N ILE A 129 5.68 12.55 -0.02
CA ILE A 129 4.30 13.04 0.19
C ILE A 129 4.28 14.31 1.04
N LEU A 130 5.11 14.41 2.08
CA LEU A 130 5.22 15.66 2.85
C LEU A 130 5.67 16.83 1.97
N GLY A 131 6.69 16.62 1.13
CA GLY A 131 7.16 17.64 0.20
C GLY A 131 6.11 18.05 -0.83
N MET A 132 5.26 17.12 -1.28
CA MET A 132 4.16 17.42 -2.20
C MET A 132 3.02 18.24 -1.58
N LEU A 133 2.86 18.16 -0.25
CA LEU A 133 1.77 18.85 0.47
C LEU A 133 2.15 20.26 0.92
N ASP A 134 3.42 20.64 0.78
CA ASP A 134 3.88 21.98 1.14
C ASP A 134 3.36 23.03 0.15
N SER A 135 3.33 24.29 0.59
CA SER A 135 2.92 25.44 -0.22
C SER A 135 3.89 25.67 -1.37
N ASP A 136 5.17 25.43 -1.13
CA ASP A 136 6.24 25.44 -2.13
C ASP A 136 6.91 24.06 -2.20
N PRO A 137 6.41 23.17 -3.08
CA PRO A 137 6.80 21.77 -3.10
C PRO A 137 8.29 21.57 -3.34
N PHE A 138 8.93 20.72 -2.53
CA PHE A 138 10.35 20.33 -2.66
C PHE A 138 11.38 21.46 -2.45
N SER A 139 10.95 22.62 -1.93
CA SER A 139 11.81 23.76 -1.63
C SER A 139 12.85 23.47 -0.53
N VAL A 140 12.50 22.61 0.43
CA VAL A 140 13.36 22.25 1.57
C VAL A 140 13.57 20.74 1.62
N LYS A 141 14.61 20.29 2.32
CA LYS A 141 14.77 18.88 2.66
C LYS A 141 13.74 18.46 3.71
N TYR A 142 12.83 17.55 3.33
CA TYR A 142 11.82 17.02 4.24
C TYR A 142 12.33 15.78 4.98
N THR A 143 12.03 15.71 6.28
CA THR A 143 12.27 14.51 7.09
C THR A 143 10.95 14.12 7.76
N TYR A 144 10.50 12.89 7.51
CA TYR A 144 9.24 12.40 8.03
C TYR A 144 9.38 12.02 9.50
N LYS A 145 8.45 12.50 10.32
CA LYS A 145 8.22 12.03 11.68
C LYS A 145 6.79 11.52 11.81
N LYS A 146 6.63 10.40 12.51
CA LYS A 146 5.33 9.76 12.73
C LYS A 146 4.33 10.78 13.32
N GLY A 147 3.15 10.88 12.70
CA GLY A 147 2.09 11.80 13.10
C GLY A 147 2.00 13.11 12.29
N GLN A 148 3.03 13.49 11.53
CA GLN A 148 2.98 14.70 10.68
C GLN A 148 1.91 14.64 9.58
N LEU A 149 1.57 13.43 9.10
CA LEU A 149 0.53 13.20 8.09
C LEU A 149 -0.86 12.90 8.69
N SER A 150 -1.09 13.19 9.97
CA SER A 150 -2.36 12.90 10.65
C SER A 150 -3.58 13.53 9.96
N ASN A 151 -3.50 14.82 9.64
CA ASN A 151 -4.56 15.55 8.92
C ASN A 151 -4.78 15.03 7.50
N PHE A 152 -3.68 14.63 6.85
CA PHE A 152 -3.73 14.03 5.53
C PHE A 152 -4.51 12.70 5.54
N PHE A 153 -4.19 11.80 6.49
CA PHE A 153 -4.94 10.54 6.63
C PHE A 153 -6.39 10.77 7.03
N GLN A 154 -6.67 11.77 7.87
CA GLN A 154 -8.05 12.09 8.26
C GLN A 154 -8.93 12.47 7.07
N THR A 155 -8.39 13.10 6.04
CA THR A 155 -9.16 13.53 4.87
C THR A 155 -9.12 12.52 3.72
N ARG A 156 -8.01 11.78 3.56
CA ARG A 156 -7.75 11.00 2.33
C ARG A 156 -7.65 9.49 2.49
N LEU A 157 -7.60 8.96 3.72
CA LEU A 157 -7.45 7.52 3.94
C LEU A 157 -8.53 6.69 3.25
N LEU A 158 -9.78 7.18 3.21
CA LEU A 158 -10.87 6.49 2.51
C LEU A 158 -10.57 6.28 1.01
N GLY A 159 -10.00 7.30 0.35
CA GLY A 159 -9.64 7.22 -1.07
C GLY A 159 -8.54 6.19 -1.32
N ILE A 160 -7.52 6.15 -0.45
CA ILE A 160 -6.42 5.18 -0.52
C ILE A 160 -6.95 3.76 -0.32
N LEU A 161 -7.82 3.53 0.67
CA LEU A 161 -8.43 2.22 0.91
C LEU A 161 -9.32 1.77 -0.26
N ALA A 162 -10.06 2.70 -0.88
CA ALA A 162 -10.86 2.39 -2.07
C ALA A 162 -9.97 1.99 -3.25
N PHE A 163 -8.86 2.71 -3.46
CA PHE A 163 -7.87 2.37 -4.48
C PHE A 163 -7.23 0.99 -4.23
N PHE A 164 -6.85 0.68 -2.98
CA PHE A 164 -6.34 -0.65 -2.62
C PHE A 164 -7.36 -1.75 -2.87
N SER A 165 -8.63 -1.52 -2.54
CA SER A 165 -9.72 -2.46 -2.82
C SER A 165 -9.85 -2.76 -4.31
N ILE A 166 -9.94 -1.71 -5.15
CA ILE A 166 -10.01 -1.86 -6.61
C ILE A 166 -8.77 -2.60 -7.12
N THR A 167 -7.58 -2.24 -6.64
CA THR A 167 -6.32 -2.85 -7.05
C THR A 167 -6.25 -4.34 -6.69
N LEU A 168 -6.79 -4.77 -5.55
CA LEU A 168 -6.87 -6.19 -5.20
C LEU A 168 -7.85 -6.95 -6.10
N VAL A 169 -8.92 -6.30 -6.57
CA VAL A 169 -9.89 -6.90 -7.48
C VAL A 169 -9.30 -7.02 -8.90
N SER A 170 -8.95 -5.88 -9.50
CA SER A 170 -8.65 -5.77 -10.94
C SER A 170 -7.18 -5.55 -11.28
N GLY A 171 -6.32 -5.27 -10.31
CA GLY A 171 -4.91 -4.99 -10.55
C GLY A 171 -4.12 -6.23 -10.96
N ASP A 172 -2.97 -6.01 -11.60
CA ASP A 172 -2.03 -7.08 -11.93
C ASP A 172 -1.47 -7.74 -10.67
N LEU A 173 -0.93 -8.96 -10.84
CA LEU A 173 -0.36 -9.74 -9.74
C LEU A 173 0.64 -8.91 -8.90
N SER A 174 1.53 -8.15 -9.55
CA SER A 174 2.50 -7.29 -8.87
C SER A 174 1.83 -6.25 -7.98
N TYR A 175 0.78 -5.58 -8.49
CA TYR A 175 0.04 -4.59 -7.74
C TYR A 175 -0.73 -5.19 -6.56
N LYS A 176 -1.34 -6.37 -6.74
CA LYS A 176 -1.99 -7.08 -5.63
C LYS A 176 -1.00 -7.39 -4.51
N LYS A 177 0.21 -7.84 -4.86
CA LYS A 177 1.29 -8.10 -3.90
C LYS A 177 1.70 -6.81 -3.16
N PHE A 178 1.90 -5.72 -3.89
CA PHE A 178 2.25 -4.42 -3.29
C PHE A 178 1.20 -3.92 -2.31
N VAL A 179 -0.09 -4.06 -2.63
CA VAL A 179 -1.18 -3.70 -1.70
C VAL A 179 -1.11 -4.51 -0.41
N ILE A 180 -0.98 -5.84 -0.50
CA ILE A 180 -0.95 -6.71 0.68
C ILE A 180 0.25 -6.37 1.58
N LYS A 181 1.43 -6.13 0.99
CA LYS A 181 2.63 -5.74 1.73
C LYS A 181 2.49 -4.37 2.41
N SER A 182 1.93 -3.40 1.70
CA SER A 182 1.84 -2.01 2.15
C SER A 182 0.67 -1.73 3.09
N LEU A 183 -0.31 -2.63 3.17
CA LEU A 183 -1.51 -2.45 4.00
C LEU A 183 -1.18 -2.26 5.49
N GLY A 184 -0.30 -3.10 6.05
CA GLY A 184 0.12 -2.98 7.46
C GLY A 184 0.78 -1.64 7.74
N LYS A 185 1.70 -1.20 6.86
CA LYS A 185 2.35 0.11 6.98
C LYS A 185 1.39 1.29 6.84
N LEU A 186 0.40 1.18 5.95
CA LEU A 186 -0.63 2.20 5.81
C LEU A 186 -1.42 2.35 7.13
N ILE A 187 -1.80 1.23 7.75
CA ILE A 187 -2.51 1.22 9.03
C ILE A 187 -1.61 1.77 10.15
N GLU A 188 -0.33 1.43 10.15
CA GLU A 188 0.65 1.89 11.16
C GLU A 188 0.80 3.42 11.20
N HIS A 189 0.73 4.07 10.03
CA HIS A 189 0.88 5.52 9.87
C HIS A 189 -0.44 6.28 9.90
N ALA A 190 -1.56 5.61 9.66
CA ALA A 190 -2.87 6.19 9.82
C ALA A 190 -3.12 6.59 11.27
N SER A 191 -3.75 7.75 11.49
CA SER A 191 -4.10 8.18 12.84
C SER A 191 -5.21 7.30 13.42
N ARG A 192 -5.13 6.96 14.71
CA ARG A 192 -6.16 6.14 15.42
C ARG A 192 -7.61 6.62 15.17
N PRO A 193 -7.93 7.94 15.21
CA PRO A 193 -9.28 8.40 14.90
C PRO A 193 -9.74 8.07 13.47
N SER A 194 -8.80 8.08 12.51
CA SER A 194 -9.09 7.73 11.11
C SER A 194 -9.36 6.23 10.95
N ILE A 195 -8.60 5.40 11.67
CA ILE A 195 -8.76 3.94 11.71
C ILE A 195 -10.12 3.60 12.32
N ASP A 196 -10.45 4.14 13.49
CA ASP A 196 -11.74 3.91 14.15
C ASP A 196 -12.92 4.26 13.26
N ARG A 197 -12.87 5.42 12.58
CA ARG A 197 -13.91 5.85 11.65
C ARG A 197 -14.05 4.90 10.46
N LEU A 198 -12.95 4.36 9.95
CA LEU A 198 -12.92 3.51 8.74
C LEU A 198 -12.76 2.01 9.05
N ARG A 199 -12.90 1.61 10.32
CA ARG A 199 -12.59 0.26 10.84
C ARG A 199 -13.23 -0.86 10.04
N LEU A 200 -14.50 -0.71 9.65
CA LEU A 200 -15.22 -1.73 8.88
C LEU A 200 -14.69 -1.87 7.44
N LYS A 201 -14.24 -0.76 6.84
CA LYS A 201 -13.61 -0.79 5.50
C LYS A 201 -12.22 -1.41 5.56
N ILE A 202 -11.44 -1.08 6.60
CA ILE A 202 -10.12 -1.69 6.83
C ILE A 202 -10.27 -3.20 7.09
N LEU A 203 -11.23 -3.59 7.94
CA LEU A 203 -11.55 -4.99 8.21
C LEU A 203 -11.95 -5.75 6.93
N ALA A 204 -12.85 -5.19 6.12
CA ALA A 204 -13.25 -5.81 4.85
C ALA A 204 -12.06 -5.96 3.89
N LEU A 205 -11.19 -4.95 3.82
CA LEU A 205 -9.98 -5.00 2.98
C LEU A 205 -8.98 -6.05 3.47
N LEU A 206 -8.77 -6.18 4.79
CA LEU A 206 -7.92 -7.21 5.39
C LEU A 206 -8.47 -8.61 5.13
N LYS A 207 -9.78 -8.82 5.25
CA LYS A 207 -10.44 -10.09 4.90
C LYS A 207 -10.19 -10.46 3.44
N PHE A 208 -10.45 -9.52 2.53
CA PHE A 208 -10.25 -9.76 1.10
C PHE A 208 -8.78 -10.01 0.75
N ALA A 209 -7.85 -9.26 1.35
CA ALA A 209 -6.42 -9.49 1.21
C ALA A 209 -5.98 -10.86 1.78
N THR A 210 -6.63 -11.34 2.85
CA THR A 210 -6.36 -12.65 3.44
C THR A 210 -6.73 -13.80 2.49
N GLU A 211 -7.85 -13.69 1.78
CA GLU A 211 -8.25 -14.68 0.77
C GLU A 211 -7.25 -14.78 -0.39
N ILE A 212 -6.62 -13.65 -0.74
CA ILE A 212 -5.68 -13.55 -1.86
C ILE A 212 -4.25 -13.96 -1.43
N CYS A 213 -3.83 -13.64 -0.21
CA CYS A 213 -2.43 -13.74 0.23
C CYS A 213 -1.86 -15.16 0.14
N VAL A 214 -2.70 -16.18 0.37
CA VAL A 214 -2.32 -17.60 0.35
C VAL A 214 -1.81 -18.00 -1.03
N LYS A 215 -2.45 -17.52 -2.09
CA LYS A 215 -2.04 -17.83 -3.48
C LYS A 215 -0.70 -17.22 -3.87
N HIS A 216 -0.17 -16.30 -3.06
CA HIS A 216 0.98 -15.46 -3.42
C HIS A 216 2.11 -15.51 -2.39
N ASN A 217 2.05 -16.42 -1.41
CA ASN A 217 3.02 -16.55 -0.33
C ASN A 217 3.22 -15.25 0.46
N LEU A 218 2.13 -14.52 0.72
CA LEU A 218 2.15 -13.25 1.47
C LEU A 218 1.46 -13.36 2.84
N VAL A 219 1.34 -14.57 3.37
CA VAL A 219 0.65 -14.85 4.65
C VAL A 219 1.27 -14.05 5.80
N GLU A 220 2.59 -13.96 5.87
CA GLU A 220 3.27 -13.20 6.93
C GLU A 220 2.93 -11.71 6.91
N HIS A 221 2.89 -11.11 5.71
CA HIS A 221 2.61 -9.68 5.54
C HIS A 221 1.17 -9.35 5.93
N ILE A 222 0.22 -10.23 5.62
CA ILE A 222 -1.17 -10.02 6.04
C ILE A 222 -1.35 -10.23 7.55
N LEU A 223 -0.64 -11.19 8.17
CA LEU A 223 -0.68 -11.42 9.63
C LEU A 223 -0.09 -10.25 10.41
N ILE A 224 1.00 -9.65 9.90
CA ILE A 224 1.54 -8.40 10.42
C ILE A 224 0.50 -7.28 10.28
N SER A 225 -0.15 -7.17 9.12
CA SER A 225 -1.21 -6.16 8.90
C SER A 225 -2.39 -6.31 9.86
N TRP A 226 -2.80 -7.54 10.16
CA TRP A 226 -3.81 -7.84 11.18
C TRP A 226 -3.33 -7.40 12.57
N SER A 227 -2.10 -7.75 12.96
CA SER A 227 -1.51 -7.31 14.23
C SER A 227 -1.51 -5.79 14.36
N THR A 228 -1.04 -5.08 13.34
CA THR A 228 -1.00 -3.62 13.32
C THR A 228 -2.41 -3.00 13.40
N PHE A 229 -3.42 -3.63 12.80
CA PHE A 229 -4.81 -3.17 12.93
C PHE A 229 -5.33 -3.28 14.37
N ILE A 230 -5.04 -4.39 15.05
CA ILE A 230 -5.44 -4.63 16.45
C ILE A 230 -4.77 -3.61 17.39
N GLU A 231 -3.49 -3.30 17.17
CA GLU A 231 -2.74 -2.33 17.98
C GLU A 231 -3.22 -0.88 17.82
N ASN A 232 -3.87 -0.56 16.69
CA ASN A 232 -4.22 0.81 16.33
C ASN A 232 -5.72 1.12 16.35
N ILE A 233 -6.58 0.12 16.54
CA ILE A 233 -8.02 0.32 16.77
C ILE A 233 -8.29 0.62 18.24
N SER A 234 -9.28 1.47 18.55
CA SER A 234 -9.66 1.69 19.94
C SER A 234 -10.37 0.48 20.55
N GLU A 235 -10.12 0.30 21.85
CA GLU A 235 -10.73 -0.73 22.69
C GLU A 235 -12.26 -0.78 22.58
N LYS A 236 -12.90 0.38 22.39
CA LYS A 236 -14.35 0.53 22.23
C LYS A 236 -14.93 -0.31 21.09
N PHE A 237 -14.14 -0.55 20.03
CA PHE A 237 -14.60 -1.28 18.85
C PHE A 237 -14.01 -2.69 18.77
N LEU A 238 -12.84 -2.94 19.37
CA LEU A 238 -12.13 -4.20 19.23
C LEU A 238 -12.97 -5.42 19.63
N GLY A 239 -13.69 -5.34 20.76
CA GLY A 239 -14.56 -6.42 21.24
C GLY A 239 -15.57 -6.88 20.19
N SER A 240 -16.27 -5.92 19.54
CA SER A 240 -17.28 -6.20 18.52
C SER A 240 -16.71 -6.78 17.20
N LEU A 241 -15.41 -6.63 16.96
CA LEU A 241 -14.75 -7.14 15.74
C LEU A 241 -13.97 -8.43 15.99
N MET A 242 -13.76 -8.81 17.25
CA MET A 242 -12.95 -9.97 17.64
C MET A 242 -13.32 -11.24 16.87
N SER A 243 -14.59 -11.64 16.90
CA SER A 243 -15.04 -12.88 16.27
C SER A 243 -14.73 -12.90 14.77
N GLN A 244 -14.90 -11.75 14.12
CA GLN A 244 -14.59 -11.57 12.70
C GLN A 244 -13.08 -11.66 12.42
N ILE A 245 -12.24 -11.07 13.27
CA ILE A 245 -10.78 -11.12 13.11
C ILE A 245 -10.29 -12.57 13.27
N ILE A 246 -10.69 -13.23 14.36
CA ILE A 246 -10.33 -14.63 14.64
C ILE A 246 -10.74 -15.51 13.47
N PHE A 247 -11.98 -15.42 13.01
CA PHE A 247 -12.47 -16.23 11.89
C PHE A 247 -11.67 -16.02 10.59
N SER A 248 -11.18 -14.81 10.36
CA SER A 248 -10.42 -14.48 9.15
C SER A 248 -8.98 -14.97 9.21
N VAL A 249 -8.35 -14.89 10.38
CA VAL A 249 -6.94 -15.22 10.59
C VAL A 249 -6.73 -16.71 10.80
N LEU A 250 -7.68 -17.39 11.43
CA LEU A 250 -7.55 -18.77 11.89
C LEU A 250 -7.31 -19.81 10.78
N PRO A 251 -7.91 -19.70 9.58
CA PRO A 251 -7.57 -20.56 8.45
C PRO A 251 -6.09 -20.50 8.03
N LEU A 252 -5.35 -19.45 8.42
CA LEU A 252 -3.95 -19.28 8.07
C LEU A 252 -2.99 -20.10 8.96
N ILE A 253 -3.48 -20.81 9.99
CA ILE A 253 -2.66 -21.65 10.88
C ILE A 253 -1.82 -22.66 10.09
N SER A 254 -2.40 -23.25 9.04
CA SER A 254 -1.72 -24.25 8.21
C SER A 254 -0.51 -23.69 7.45
N TYR A 255 -0.41 -22.36 7.32
CA TYR A 255 0.68 -21.69 6.62
C TYR A 255 1.70 -21.08 7.57
N ASN A 256 1.27 -20.42 8.65
CA ASN A 256 2.16 -19.87 9.66
C ASN A 256 1.49 -19.85 11.05
N GLN A 257 1.68 -20.94 11.79
CA GLN A 257 1.07 -21.13 13.10
C GLN A 257 1.56 -20.12 14.15
N GLU A 258 2.86 -19.82 14.17
CA GLU A 258 3.46 -18.91 15.16
C GLU A 258 2.90 -17.49 15.06
N LEU A 259 2.85 -16.93 13.85
CA LEU A 259 2.32 -15.57 13.65
C LEU A 259 0.81 -15.51 13.86
N VAL A 260 0.06 -16.55 13.49
CA VAL A 260 -1.37 -16.61 13.81
C VAL A 260 -1.58 -16.60 15.32
N PHE A 261 -0.81 -17.38 16.07
CA PHE A 261 -0.90 -17.40 17.53
C PHE A 261 -0.54 -16.05 18.12
N SER A 262 0.48 -15.36 17.60
CA SER A 262 0.79 -13.99 18.01
C SER A 262 -0.38 -13.03 17.82
N VAL A 263 -1.07 -13.10 16.67
CA VAL A 263 -2.28 -12.28 16.42
C VAL A 263 -3.40 -12.63 17.40
N LEU A 264 -3.65 -13.92 17.65
CA LEU A 264 -4.69 -14.38 18.56
C LEU A 264 -4.39 -13.99 20.01
N ASP A 265 -3.14 -14.12 20.45
CA ASP A 265 -2.68 -13.72 21.78
C ASP A 265 -2.90 -12.22 22.00
N LYS A 266 -2.61 -11.36 21.02
CA LYS A 266 -2.89 -9.92 21.11
C LYS A 266 -4.37 -9.62 21.31
N ILE A 267 -5.26 -10.30 20.59
CA ILE A 267 -6.71 -10.03 20.70
C ILE A 267 -7.27 -10.61 22.00
N LEU A 268 -6.88 -11.83 22.34
CA LEU A 268 -7.48 -12.56 23.44
C LEU A 268 -6.82 -12.17 24.76
N ILE A 269 -5.48 -12.25 24.88
CA ILE A 269 -4.72 -12.05 26.12
C ILE A 269 -4.58 -10.58 26.43
N GLU A 270 -3.97 -9.82 25.52
CA GLU A 270 -3.61 -8.43 25.80
C GLU A 270 -4.86 -7.56 25.96
N ASN A 271 -5.97 -7.93 25.30
CA ASN A 271 -7.24 -7.20 25.33
C ASN A 271 -8.36 -7.95 26.08
N ALA A 272 -8.02 -8.92 26.93
CA ALA A 272 -8.96 -9.82 27.61
C ALA A 272 -10.14 -9.10 28.30
N ARG A 273 -9.86 -7.97 28.98
CA ARG A 273 -10.89 -7.20 29.70
C ARG A 273 -12.03 -6.72 28.80
N ILE A 274 -11.73 -6.44 27.54
CA ILE A 274 -12.66 -5.90 26.54
C ILE A 274 -13.34 -7.04 25.78
N THR A 275 -12.60 -8.11 25.50
CA THR A 275 -13.05 -9.21 24.66
C THR A 275 -13.81 -10.29 25.41
N HIS A 276 -13.73 -10.32 26.75
CA HIS A 276 -14.34 -11.37 27.58
C HIS A 276 -15.86 -11.51 27.38
N SER A 277 -16.59 -10.41 27.25
CA SER A 277 -18.05 -10.42 26.98
C SER A 277 -18.40 -11.01 25.61
N HIS A 278 -17.46 -10.95 24.66
CA HIS A 278 -17.61 -11.42 23.29
C HIS A 278 -17.04 -12.84 23.07
N LEU A 279 -16.36 -13.42 24.08
CA LEU A 279 -15.79 -14.77 24.01
C LEU A 279 -16.85 -15.87 23.80
N ARG A 280 -18.10 -15.63 24.21
CA ARG A 280 -19.21 -16.57 23.99
C ARG A 280 -19.39 -16.91 22.51
N GLU A 281 -19.19 -15.93 21.63
CA GLU A 281 -19.22 -16.14 20.19
C GLU A 281 -18.10 -17.08 19.76
N VAL A 282 -16.91 -16.96 20.37
CA VAL A 282 -15.73 -17.77 20.00
C VAL A 282 -15.82 -19.21 20.53
N HIS A 283 -16.39 -19.40 21.73
CA HIS A 283 -16.59 -20.72 22.33
C HIS A 283 -17.48 -21.64 21.49
N LEU A 284 -18.47 -21.09 20.78
CA LEU A 284 -19.31 -21.85 19.85
C LEU A 284 -18.47 -22.52 18.74
N PHE A 285 -17.33 -21.94 18.37
CA PHE A 285 -16.50 -22.42 17.27
C PHE A 285 -15.44 -23.45 17.68
N CYS A 286 -15.07 -23.52 18.96
CA CYS A 286 -14.16 -24.55 19.48
C CYS A 286 -14.65 -25.99 19.25
N PHE A 287 -15.94 -26.16 18.94
CA PHE A 287 -16.55 -27.46 18.62
C PHE A 287 -16.40 -27.89 17.15
N THR A 288 -15.82 -27.05 16.28
CA THR A 288 -15.59 -27.42 14.88
C THR A 288 -14.27 -28.22 14.77
N PRO A 289 -14.23 -29.38 14.08
CA PRO A 289 -13.04 -30.25 14.04
C PRO A 289 -11.77 -29.56 13.53
N SER A 290 -11.91 -28.62 12.60
CA SER A 290 -10.84 -27.79 12.04
C SER A 290 -10.17 -26.86 13.06
N PHE A 291 -10.74 -26.74 14.26
CA PHE A 291 -10.32 -25.83 15.33
C PHE A 291 -9.89 -26.55 16.61
N LYS A 292 -9.58 -27.85 16.59
CA LYS A 292 -8.98 -28.54 17.75
C LYS A 292 -7.71 -27.82 18.28
N ASN A 293 -6.92 -27.21 17.39
CA ASN A 293 -5.73 -26.43 17.79
C ASN A 293 -6.08 -25.11 18.51
N LEU A 294 -7.28 -24.53 18.30
CA LEU A 294 -7.76 -23.41 19.13
C LEU A 294 -7.89 -23.85 20.59
N TYR A 295 -8.27 -25.11 20.85
CA TYR A 295 -8.50 -25.59 22.21
C TYR A 295 -7.22 -25.59 23.04
N GLU A 296 -6.04 -25.86 22.44
CA GLU A 296 -4.74 -25.75 23.13
C GLU A 296 -4.34 -24.29 23.40
N ILE A 297 -4.64 -23.37 22.48
CA ILE A 297 -4.39 -21.93 22.65
C ILE A 297 -5.32 -21.38 23.73
N PHE A 298 -6.60 -21.73 23.67
CA PHE A 298 -7.56 -21.40 24.73
C PHE A 298 -7.14 -22.06 26.05
N ALA A 299 -6.68 -23.30 26.08
CA ALA A 299 -6.18 -23.91 27.30
C ALA A 299 -4.96 -23.16 27.88
N LYS A 300 -4.03 -22.68 27.05
CA LYS A 300 -2.92 -21.79 27.46
C LYS A 300 -3.41 -20.42 27.93
N PHE A 301 -4.40 -19.84 27.24
CA PHE A 301 -5.06 -18.59 27.60
C PHE A 301 -5.74 -18.68 28.98
N TRP A 302 -6.56 -19.71 29.18
CA TRP A 302 -7.30 -19.97 30.41
C TRP A 302 -6.35 -20.31 31.56
N THR A 303 -5.31 -21.12 31.36
CA THR A 303 -4.30 -21.39 32.41
C THR A 303 -3.53 -20.14 32.82
N LYS A 304 -3.17 -19.25 31.88
CA LYS A 304 -2.47 -17.99 32.20
C LYS A 304 -3.37 -16.96 32.90
N ASN A 305 -4.65 -16.89 32.54
CA ASN A 305 -5.62 -15.98 33.17
C ASN A 305 -6.15 -16.47 34.52
N ILE A 306 -6.30 -17.79 34.73
CA ILE A 306 -6.67 -18.36 36.04
C ILE A 306 -5.59 -18.07 37.09
N ILE A 307 -4.31 -18.05 36.68
CA ILE A 307 -3.19 -17.69 37.57
C ILE A 307 -3.25 -16.20 37.96
N ASN A 308 -3.69 -15.31 37.06
CA ASN A 308 -3.81 -13.88 37.36
C ASN A 308 -5.10 -13.51 38.12
N THR A 309 -6.22 -14.20 37.92
CA THR A 309 -7.45 -13.95 38.69
C THR A 309 -7.39 -14.43 40.14
N ASN A 310 -6.44 -15.31 40.47
CA ASN A 310 -6.22 -15.77 41.85
C ASN A 310 -5.30 -14.83 42.67
N LEU A 311 -4.83 -13.71 42.11
CA LEU A 311 -4.03 -12.71 42.83
C LEU A 311 -4.78 -11.40 43.13
N ASP A 312 -5.96 -11.17 42.54
CA ASP A 312 -6.78 -9.95 42.78
C ASP A 312 -8.01 -10.20 43.67
N THR A 313 -8.06 -11.34 44.37
CA THR A 313 -9.01 -11.57 45.47
C THR A 313 -8.27 -12.01 46.73
N PHE A 314 -7.54 -11.08 47.34
CA PHE A 314 -7.31 -10.96 48.78
C PHE A 314 -7.08 -9.48 49.12
#